data_AF-A0A550GEZ6-F1
#
_entry.id   AF-A0A550GEZ6-F1
#
_cell.length_a   1.000
_cell.length_b   1.000
_cell.length_c   1.000
_cell.angle_alpha   90.00
_cell.angle_beta   90.00
_cell.angle_gamma   90.00
#
_symmetry.space_group_name_H-M   'P 1'
#
loop_
_entity.id
_entity.type
_entity.pdbx_description
1 polymer ?
#
loop_
_entity_poly.entity_id
_entity_poly.type
_entity_poly.pdbx_seq_one_letter_code
_entity_poly.pdbx_strand_id
1 'polypeptide(L)'
;MRDKNENAFSVELNSKDNVKLVTITNNNRDRVLIEGFLGKIEELDFVENALLEIKGSNGILRIDLHVDDLKKIHQHKIKEVKK
;
A
#
# COMPACT_ATOMS: atom_id res chain seq x y z
N MET A 1 22.46 -3.04 0.55
CA MET A 1 21.76 -2.87 -0.73
C MET A 1 20.43 -3.60 -0.57
N ARG A 2 19.30 -2.97 -0.89
CA ARG A 2 17.98 -3.64 -0.90
C ARG A 2 17.95 -4.68 -2.03
N ASP A 3 17.18 -5.76 -1.86
CA ASP A 3 17.02 -6.79 -2.89
C ASP A 3 16.41 -6.15 -4.16
N LYS A 4 16.79 -6.64 -5.35
CA LYS A 4 16.20 -6.19 -6.62
C LYS A 4 14.71 -6.56 -6.75
N ASN A 5 14.23 -7.47 -5.91
CA ASN A 5 12.82 -7.88 -5.86
C ASN A 5 12.03 -7.19 -4.75
N GLU A 6 12.61 -6.21 -4.03
CA GLU A 6 11.89 -5.41 -3.05
C GLU A 6 11.13 -4.28 -3.74
N ASN A 7 9.82 -4.20 -3.45
CA ASN A 7 8.98 -3.08 -3.84
C ASN A 7 8.97 -2.04 -2.72
N ALA A 8 9.24 -0.78 -3.03
CA ALA A 8 9.08 0.29 -2.06
C ALA A 8 7.60 0.64 -1.88
N PHE A 9 7.27 1.20 -0.73
CA PHE A 9 5.98 1.82 -0.51
C PHE A 9 6.13 3.07 0.34
N SER A 10 5.17 3.97 0.22
CA SER A 10 5.02 5.13 1.11
C SER A 10 3.55 5.41 1.36
N VAL A 11 3.26 5.95 2.54
CA VAL A 11 1.95 6.49 2.87
C VAL A 11 2.15 7.91 3.37
N GLU A 12 1.42 8.84 2.77
CA GLU A 12 1.34 10.22 3.21
C GLU A 12 -0.09 10.49 3.68
N LEU A 13 -0.24 11.01 4.90
CA LEU A 13 -1.54 11.34 5.48
C LEU A 13 -1.63 12.84 5.75
N ASN A 14 -2.79 13.41 5.47
CA ASN A 14 -3.05 14.85 5.57
C ASN A 14 -2.98 15.39 7.01
N SER A 15 -3.13 14.51 8.01
CA SER A 15 -3.06 14.85 9.45
C SER A 15 -2.57 13.67 10.26
N LYS A 16 -1.93 13.95 11.40
CA LYS A 16 -1.57 12.94 12.41
C LYS A 16 -2.78 12.25 13.01
N ASP A 17 -3.94 12.89 13.02
CA ASP A 17 -5.19 12.30 13.51
C ASP A 17 -5.68 11.14 12.64
N ASN A 18 -5.18 11.05 11.41
CA ASN A 18 -5.45 9.93 10.51
C ASN A 18 -4.52 8.73 10.77
N VAL A 19 -3.53 8.85 11.66
CA VAL A 19 -2.68 7.75 12.10
C VAL A 19 -3.38 7.01 13.23
N LYS A 20 -3.54 5.71 13.08
CA LYS A 20 -4.11 4.84 14.10
C LYS A 20 -3.02 4.27 15.01
N LEU A 21 -1.92 3.80 14.42
CA LEU A 21 -0.85 3.13 15.16
C LEU A 21 0.47 3.22 14.40
N VAL A 22 1.55 3.54 15.11
CA VAL A 22 2.93 3.33 14.65
C VAL A 22 3.67 2.60 15.75
N THR A 23 4.09 1.38 15.47
CA THR A 23 4.84 0.56 16.43
C THR A 23 6.12 0.06 15.77
N ILE A 24 7.25 0.33 16.42
CA ILE A 24 8.56 -0.21 16.07
C ILE A 24 9.01 -1.04 17.27
N THR A 25 9.03 -2.36 17.12
CA THR A 25 9.42 -3.26 18.22
C THR A 25 10.86 -3.72 18.06
N ASN A 26 11.69 -3.53 19.09
CA ASN A 26 13.07 -4.00 19.14
C ASN A 26 13.17 -5.34 19.91
N ASN A 27 12.26 -6.26 19.66
CA ASN A 27 12.30 -7.62 20.21
C ASN A 27 12.80 -8.60 19.14
N ASN A 28 12.94 -9.89 19.48
CA ASN A 28 13.45 -10.95 18.57
C ASN A 28 12.67 -11.12 17.24
N ARG A 29 11.65 -10.31 16.97
CA ARG A 29 10.85 -10.33 15.75
C ARG A 29 10.93 -9.03 14.93
N ASP A 30 11.79 -8.06 15.27
CA ASP A 30 12.09 -6.83 14.50
C ASP A 30 11.01 -6.43 13.48
N ARG A 31 9.84 -6.06 14.00
CA ARG A 31 8.65 -5.73 13.20
C ARG A 31 8.32 -4.25 13.34
N VAL A 32 7.87 -3.69 12.23
CA VAL A 32 7.28 -2.35 12.15
C VAL A 32 5.83 -2.50 11.69
N LEU A 33 4.91 -1.81 12.38
CA LEU A 33 3.50 -1.71 12.00
C LEU A 33 3.14 -0.23 11.87
N ILE A 34 2.55 0.11 10.72
CA ILE A 34 2.01 1.44 10.43
C ILE A 34 0.56 1.25 10.00
N GLU A 35 -0.38 1.78 10.80
CA GLU A 35 -1.81 1.77 10.51
C GLU A 35 -2.36 3.20 10.49
N GLY A 36 -3.26 3.47 9.57
CA GLY A 36 -3.95 4.76 9.46
C GLY A 36 -5.17 4.66 8.55
N PHE A 37 -5.79 5.81 8.28
CA PHE A 37 -7.02 5.92 7.51
C PHE A 37 -6.79 6.81 6.28
N LEU A 38 -6.81 6.22 5.08
CA LEU A 38 -6.81 6.97 3.81
C LEU A 38 -8.14 7.68 3.53
N GLY A 39 -9.19 7.37 4.29
CA GLY A 39 -10.52 7.93 4.09
C GLY A 39 -11.24 7.28 2.90
N LYS A 40 -12.14 8.03 2.25
CA LYS A 40 -12.85 7.55 1.06
C LYS A 40 -11.86 7.48 -0.10
N ILE A 41 -11.83 6.38 -0.84
CA ILE A 41 -11.01 6.27 -2.05
C ILE A 41 -11.62 7.17 -3.14
N GLU A 42 -10.78 8.05 -3.68
CA GLU A 42 -11.16 9.04 -4.70
C GLU A 42 -10.58 8.65 -6.06
N GLU A 43 -9.39 8.07 -6.07
CA GLU A 43 -8.66 7.75 -7.31
C GLU A 43 -7.73 6.55 -7.12
N LEU A 44 -7.54 5.80 -8.21
CA LEU A 44 -6.65 4.66 -8.33
C LEU A 44 -5.94 4.79 -9.69
N ASP A 45 -4.62 4.93 -9.68
CA ASP A 45 -3.85 5.16 -10.91
C ASP A 45 -2.53 4.36 -10.93
N PHE A 46 -2.04 4.09 -12.14
CA PHE A 46 -0.70 3.56 -12.40
C PHE A 46 0.15 4.62 -13.09
N VAL A 47 1.12 5.17 -12.36
CA VAL A 47 2.10 6.10 -12.92
C VAL A 47 3.15 5.30 -13.67
N GLU A 48 3.30 5.59 -14.97
CA GLU A 48 4.29 4.98 -15.87
C GLU A 48 4.31 3.44 -15.84
N ASN A 49 3.16 2.81 -15.56
CA ASN A 49 3.01 1.36 -15.38
C ASN A 49 3.90 0.72 -14.29
N ALA A 50 4.52 1.51 -13.42
CA ALA A 50 5.50 1.05 -12.44
C ALA A 50 5.16 1.42 -10.99
N LEU A 51 4.20 2.33 -10.77
CA LEU A 51 3.80 2.81 -9.46
C LEU A 51 2.28 2.80 -9.33
N LEU A 52 1.75 2.01 -8.39
CA LEU A 52 0.35 2.08 -8.02
C LEU A 52 0.15 3.22 -7.01
N GLU A 53 -0.66 4.20 -7.39
CA GLU A 53 -1.10 5.27 -6.51
C GLU A 53 -2.58 5.07 -6.12
N ILE A 54 -2.84 5.06 -4.82
CA ILE A 54 -4.17 5.00 -4.24
C ILE A 54 -4.40 6.29 -3.47
N LYS A 55 -5.29 7.15 -3.98
CA LYS A 55 -5.62 8.43 -3.35
C LYS A 55 -6.94 8.31 -2.62
N GLY A 56 -6.91 8.63 -1.33
CA GLY A 56 -8.10 8.81 -0.54
C GLY A 56 -8.21 10.22 0.02
N SER A 57 -9.38 10.56 0.55
CA SER A 57 -9.68 11.90 1.07
C SER A 57 -8.73 12.37 2.18
N ASN A 58 -8.02 11.45 2.84
CA ASN A 58 -7.13 11.73 3.97
C ASN A 58 -5.65 11.49 3.67
N GLY A 59 -5.29 11.09 2.45
CA GLY A 59 -3.90 10.81 2.11
C GLY A 59 -3.71 9.98 0.84
N ILE A 60 -2.47 9.60 0.59
CA ILE A 60 -2.05 8.86 -0.60
C ILE A 60 -1.17 7.69 -0.19
N LEU A 61 -1.48 6.50 -0.69
CA LEU A 61 -0.63 5.31 -0.62
C LEU A 61 0.00 5.07 -1.98
N ARG A 62 1.33 4.96 -2.01
CA ARG A 62 2.11 4.65 -3.21
C ARG A 62 2.87 3.35 -3.00
N ILE A 63 2.80 2.45 -3.97
CA ILE A 63 3.53 1.19 -3.96
C ILE A 63 4.20 1.03 -5.32
N ASP A 64 5.51 0.80 -5.31
CA ASP A 64 6.23 0.40 -6.52
C ASP A 64 5.70 -0.96 -6.93
N LEU A 65 4.89 -0.99 -7.99
CA LEU A 65 4.24 -2.19 -8.46
C LEU A 65 4.14 -2.10 -9.97
N HIS A 66 4.88 -2.96 -10.67
CA HIS A 66 4.79 -3.01 -12.12
C HIS A 66 3.48 -3.67 -12.55
N VAL A 67 2.81 -3.12 -13.55
CA VAL A 67 1.55 -3.66 -14.09
C VAL A 67 1.71 -5.11 -14.54
N ASP A 68 2.90 -5.48 -15.03
CA ASP A 68 3.20 -6.85 -15.45
C ASP A 68 3.29 -7.83 -14.28
N ASP A 69 3.75 -7.37 -13.12
CA ASP A 69 3.76 -8.18 -11.91
C ASP A 69 2.36 -8.36 -11.34
N LEU A 70 1.53 -7.32 -11.42
CA LEU A 70 0.11 -7.44 -11.10
C LEU A 70 -0.55 -8.52 -11.98
N LYS A 71 -0.32 -8.52 -13.30
CA LYS A 71 -0.88 -9.53 -14.22
C LYS A 71 -0.42 -10.96 -13.89
N LYS A 72 0.83 -11.15 -13.45
CA LYS A 72 1.33 -12.46 -12.99
C LYS A 72 0.64 -12.91 -11.71
N ILE A 73 0.40 -11.98 -10.77
CA ILE A 73 -0.19 -12.28 -9.46
C ILE A 73 -1.72 -12.48 -9.55
N HIS A 74 -2.41 -11.77 -10.45
CA HIS A 74 -3.88 -11.77 -10.59
C HIS A 74 -4.49 -13.09 -11.12
N GLN A 75 -3.69 -14.14 -11.31
CA GLN A 75 -4.20 -15.49 -11.63
C GLN A 75 -4.96 -16.14 -10.45
N HIS A 76 -4.93 -15.55 -9.25
CA HIS A 76 -5.69 -16.03 -8.08
C HIS A 76 -6.92 -15.14 -7.81
N LYS A 77 -8.08 -15.69 -8.17
CA LYS A 77 -9.45 -15.13 -8.17
C LYS A 77 -9.80 -14.27 -6.95
N ILE A 78 -10.34 -13.07 -7.21
CA ILE A 78 -11.33 -12.46 -6.31
C ILE A 78 -12.52 -13.43 -6.27
N LYS A 79 -12.74 -14.10 -5.14
CA LYS A 79 -13.97 -14.87 -4.92
C LYS A 79 -15.09 -13.84 -4.80
N GLU A 80 -15.92 -13.72 -5.84
CA GLU A 80 -17.20 -13.05 -5.71
C GLU A 80 -17.98 -13.68 -4.56
N VAL A 81 -18.32 -12.89 -3.55
CA VAL A 81 -19.32 -13.28 -2.56
C VAL A 81 -20.65 -13.20 -3.27
N LYS A 82 -21.18 -14.36 -3.70
CA LYS A 82 -22.56 -14.44 -4.20
C LYS A 82 -23.49 -13.94 -3.10
N LYS A 83 -24.27 -12.92 -3.44
CA LYS A 83 -25.32 -12.33 -2.61
C LYS A 83 -26.51 -13.28 -2.49
#